data_AF-A0A931EB17-F1
#
_entry.id   AF-A0A931EB17-F1
#
_cell.length_a   1.000
_cell.length_b   1.000
_cell.length_c   1.000
_cell.angle_alpha   90.00
_cell.angle_beta   90.00
_cell.angle_gamma   90.00
#
_symmetry.space_group_name_H-M   'P 1'
#
loop_
_entity.id
_entity.type
_entity.pdbx_description
1 polymer ?
#
loop_
_entity_poly.entity_id
_entity_poly.type
_entity_poly.pdbx_seq_one_letter_code
_entity_poly.pdbx_strand_id
1 'polypeptide(L)'
;MTKKHSTINTNETLLPLLLFIMTQQKSPAQSLDTYTDQLYFGMLSYNPDTAIIEFVASHVPSVLKKAPADGKWVAYPPGVFKEPVFYTVTQVYHFNPHPYFDTYFNTGKLAITQKVYKNEQWPDNITEMMLWFEFDKKEDAQKSFRQLVAKFKGFNVREKITSRQGIKKAAFTDDKSDSYYKSVQIVLVTDYALGKSYIEPGETEVKTIFEPGYKLIVEIGNDLY
;
A
#
# COMPACT_ATOMS: atom_id res chain seq x y z
N MET A 1 -39.27 -29.27 72.55
CA MET A 1 -38.47 -28.37 73.40
C MET A 1 -37.06 -28.93 73.54
N THR A 2 -36.09 -28.45 72.76
CA THR A 2 -34.71 -28.17 73.19
C THR A 2 -33.91 -27.65 71.99
N LYS A 3 -33.50 -26.38 72.06
CA LYS A 3 -32.51 -25.77 71.18
C LYS A 3 -31.14 -26.34 71.51
N LYS A 4 -30.30 -26.58 70.51
CA LYS A 4 -28.85 -26.60 70.68
C LYS A 4 -28.22 -25.72 69.61
N HIS A 5 -27.66 -24.60 70.07
CA HIS A 5 -26.80 -23.71 69.29
C HIS A 5 -25.48 -24.41 68.98
N SER A 6 -25.00 -24.26 67.75
CA SER A 6 -23.58 -24.36 67.42
C SER A 6 -23.21 -23.17 66.56
N THR A 7 -22.24 -22.42 67.06
CA THR A 7 -21.65 -21.21 66.50
C THR A 7 -20.37 -21.61 65.73
N ILE A 8 -19.83 -20.67 64.92
CA ILE A 8 -18.44 -20.61 64.38
C ILE A 8 -18.30 -21.35 63.02
N ASN A 9 -17.73 -20.81 61.93
CA ASN A 9 -16.83 -19.66 61.73
C ASN A 9 -17.05 -19.02 60.35
N THR A 10 -17.02 -17.70 60.31
CA THR A 10 -16.78 -16.87 59.13
C THR A 10 -15.31 -17.00 58.72
N ASN A 11 -15.03 -17.56 57.54
CA ASN A 11 -13.78 -17.29 56.84
C ASN A 11 -14.11 -16.91 55.40
N GLU A 12 -13.88 -15.63 55.17
CA GLU A 12 -13.80 -14.94 53.90
C GLU A 12 -13.09 -15.80 52.86
N THR A 13 -13.72 -16.03 51.72
CA THR A 13 -12.99 -16.37 50.50
C THR A 13 -13.41 -15.39 49.44
N LEU A 14 -12.54 -14.39 49.28
CA LEU A 14 -12.54 -13.36 48.27
C LEU A 14 -12.88 -13.91 46.89
N LEU A 15 -13.83 -13.23 46.23
CA LEU A 15 -14.02 -13.25 44.79
C LEU A 15 -12.66 -13.23 44.07
N PRO A 16 -12.35 -14.20 43.20
CA PRO A 16 -11.39 -13.92 42.15
C PRO A 16 -12.12 -13.04 41.12
N LEU A 17 -11.99 -11.73 41.31
CA LEU A 17 -12.19 -10.76 40.24
C LEU A 17 -11.14 -11.10 39.17
N LEU A 18 -11.52 -11.96 38.23
CA LEU A 18 -10.76 -12.24 37.01
C LEU A 18 -10.63 -10.91 36.27
N LEU A 19 -9.56 -10.20 36.56
CA LEU A 19 -9.00 -9.15 35.73
C LEU A 19 -8.85 -9.74 34.33
N PHE A 20 -9.81 -9.45 33.46
CA PHE A 20 -9.53 -9.27 32.05
C PHE A 20 -8.54 -8.11 31.97
N ILE A 21 -7.26 -8.41 32.16
CA ILE A 21 -6.19 -7.58 31.65
C ILE A 21 -6.39 -7.67 30.14
N MET A 22 -7.14 -6.71 29.60
CA MET A 22 -6.98 -6.29 28.23
C MET A 22 -5.51 -5.90 28.13
N THR A 23 -4.68 -6.87 27.76
CA THR A 23 -3.43 -6.60 27.09
C THR A 23 -3.85 -5.94 25.78
N GLN A 24 -4.10 -4.64 25.83
CA GLN A 24 -3.84 -3.78 24.70
C GLN A 24 -2.35 -3.94 24.46
N GLN A 25 -1.98 -4.99 23.72
CA GLN A 25 -0.77 -4.96 22.93
C GLN A 25 -0.92 -3.69 22.10
N LYS A 26 -0.30 -2.61 22.59
CA LYS A 26 0.05 -1.49 21.76
C LYS A 26 0.97 -2.11 20.74
N SER A 27 0.39 -2.54 19.61
CA SER A 27 1.13 -2.81 18.40
C SER A 27 2.13 -1.66 18.29
N PRO A 28 3.43 -1.94 18.05
CA PRO A 28 4.41 -0.90 17.82
C PRO A 28 3.77 0.15 16.91
N ALA A 29 3.82 1.42 17.29
CA ALA A 29 3.17 2.49 16.54
C ALA A 29 3.65 2.38 15.09
N GLN A 30 2.77 1.92 14.20
CA GLN A 30 3.11 1.70 12.81
C GLN A 30 3.44 3.06 12.20
N SER A 31 4.61 3.18 11.56
CA SER A 31 4.99 4.41 10.86
C SER A 31 4.39 4.45 9.45
N LEU A 32 4.33 5.63 8.86
CA LEU A 32 3.95 5.81 7.45
C LEU A 32 4.79 4.91 6.54
N ASP A 33 6.10 4.85 6.75
CA ASP A 33 7.03 4.02 5.97
C ASP A 33 6.69 2.53 6.08
N THR A 34 6.43 2.04 7.30
CA THR A 34 6.15 0.61 7.53
C THR A 34 4.87 0.19 6.83
N TYR A 35 3.82 1.00 6.92
CA TYR A 35 2.56 0.67 6.24
C TYR A 35 2.67 0.81 4.72
N THR A 36 3.44 1.79 4.24
CA THR A 36 3.70 1.97 2.82
C THR A 36 4.46 0.77 2.26
N ASP A 37 5.51 0.31 2.95
CA ASP A 37 6.24 -0.89 2.55
C ASP A 37 5.32 -2.13 2.48
N GLN A 38 4.44 -2.31 3.47
CA GLN A 38 3.43 -3.38 3.44
C GLN A 38 2.48 -3.27 2.25
N LEU A 39 2.02 -2.07 1.88
CA LEU A 39 1.20 -1.86 0.68
C LEU A 39 1.97 -2.21 -0.60
N TYR A 40 3.29 -2.05 -0.61
CA TYR A 40 4.15 -2.46 -1.71
C TYR A 40 4.77 -3.84 -1.49
N PHE A 41 4.07 -4.73 -0.77
CA PHE A 41 4.47 -6.11 -0.54
C PHE A 41 5.88 -6.28 0.04
N GLY A 42 6.35 -5.38 0.92
CA GLY A 42 7.66 -5.48 1.56
C GLY A 42 8.86 -5.22 0.64
N MET A 43 8.61 -4.78 -0.61
CA MET A 43 9.68 -4.57 -1.59
C MET A 43 10.58 -3.37 -1.24
N LEU A 44 10.07 -2.39 -0.49
CA LEU A 44 10.81 -1.17 -0.16
C LEU A 44 11.85 -1.45 0.94
N SER A 45 11.59 -2.43 1.82
CA SER A 45 12.52 -2.87 2.86
C SER A 45 13.42 -4.04 2.45
N TYR A 46 13.42 -4.44 1.17
CA TYR A 46 14.16 -5.59 0.65
C TYR A 46 13.74 -6.93 1.27
N ASN A 47 12.52 -7.02 1.81
CA ASN A 47 11.96 -8.25 2.37
C ASN A 47 10.57 -8.49 1.73
N PRO A 48 10.53 -8.88 0.44
CA PRO A 48 9.27 -9.02 -0.26
C PRO A 48 8.39 -10.09 0.39
N ASP A 49 7.09 -9.85 0.37
CA ASP A 49 6.11 -10.81 0.81
C ASP A 49 6.18 -12.09 -0.03
N THR A 50 5.88 -13.23 0.60
CA THR A 50 5.78 -14.52 -0.08
C THR A 50 4.84 -14.52 -1.28
N ALA A 51 3.81 -13.67 -1.28
CA ALA A 51 2.89 -13.53 -2.40
C ALA A 51 3.57 -13.04 -3.70
N ILE A 52 4.64 -12.25 -3.59
CA ILE A 52 5.29 -11.60 -4.73
C ILE A 52 6.74 -12.06 -4.98
N ILE A 53 7.31 -12.85 -4.08
CA ILE A 53 8.75 -13.17 -4.09
C ILE A 53 9.21 -13.84 -5.39
N GLU A 54 8.41 -14.76 -5.96
CA GLU A 54 8.75 -15.44 -7.23
C GLU A 54 8.74 -14.48 -8.42
N PHE A 55 7.76 -13.58 -8.46
CA PHE A 55 7.70 -12.52 -9.47
C PHE A 55 8.90 -11.59 -9.37
N VAL A 56 9.23 -11.14 -8.16
CA VAL A 56 10.38 -10.27 -7.90
C VAL A 56 11.67 -10.96 -8.34
N ALA A 57 11.90 -12.21 -7.94
CA ALA A 57 13.11 -12.95 -8.31
C ALA A 57 13.26 -13.13 -9.83
N SER A 58 12.15 -13.31 -10.54
CA SER A 58 12.15 -13.60 -11.98
C SER A 58 12.25 -12.34 -12.85
N HIS A 59 11.64 -11.24 -12.42
CA HIS A 59 11.42 -10.08 -13.29
C HIS A 59 12.11 -8.80 -12.82
N VAL A 60 12.32 -8.66 -11.51
CA VAL A 60 12.90 -7.47 -10.89
C VAL A 60 13.87 -7.85 -9.76
N PRO A 61 14.88 -8.70 -10.02
CA PRO A 61 15.77 -9.22 -8.98
C PRO A 61 16.60 -8.12 -8.28
N SER A 62 16.67 -6.91 -8.86
CA SER A 62 17.28 -5.74 -8.23
C SER A 62 16.63 -5.34 -6.90
N VAL A 63 15.32 -5.61 -6.70
CA VAL A 63 14.62 -5.43 -5.42
C VAL A 63 15.24 -6.28 -4.29
N LEU A 64 15.91 -7.38 -4.61
CA LEU A 64 16.51 -8.27 -3.61
C LEU A 64 17.95 -7.90 -3.27
N LYS A 65 18.59 -7.05 -4.07
CA LYS A 65 20.01 -6.71 -3.92
C LYS A 65 20.16 -5.59 -2.89
N LYS A 66 20.68 -5.91 -1.70
CA LYS A 66 21.11 -4.90 -0.73
C LYS A 66 22.30 -4.13 -1.29
N ALA A 67 22.30 -2.81 -1.11
CA ALA A 67 23.49 -2.01 -1.37
C ALA A 67 24.66 -2.49 -0.48
N PRO A 68 25.92 -2.43 -0.97
CA PRO A 68 27.08 -2.73 -0.14
C PRO A 68 27.10 -1.85 1.11
N ALA A 69 27.35 -2.46 2.28
CA ALA A 69 27.27 -1.81 3.59
C ALA A 69 28.25 -0.64 3.79
N ASP A 70 29.22 -0.52 2.89
CA ASP A 70 30.42 0.29 2.99
C ASP A 70 30.45 1.49 2.01
N GLY A 71 29.36 1.74 1.27
CA GLY A 71 28.92 3.07 0.78
C GLY A 71 29.93 4.00 0.08
N LYS A 72 31.13 3.54 -0.27
CA LYS A 72 32.20 4.35 -0.85
C LYS A 72 32.39 3.97 -2.31
N TRP A 73 31.47 4.41 -3.14
CA TRP A 73 31.72 4.49 -4.58
C TRP A 73 32.60 5.70 -4.85
N VAL A 74 33.91 5.49 -4.94
CA VAL A 74 34.83 6.52 -5.44
C VAL A 74 34.96 6.29 -6.95
N ALA A 75 34.19 7.03 -7.74
CA ALA A 75 34.42 7.06 -9.18
C ALA A 75 35.75 7.78 -9.44
N TYR A 76 36.79 7.02 -9.78
CA TYR A 76 38.10 7.55 -10.15
C TYR A 76 38.44 7.08 -11.58
N PRO A 77 38.73 7.98 -12.54
CA PRO A 77 38.85 9.45 -12.42
C PRO A 77 37.49 10.20 -12.54
N PRO A 78 37.44 11.49 -12.14
CA PRO A 78 36.26 12.35 -12.26
C PRO A 78 36.03 12.75 -13.73
N GLY A 79 35.54 11.81 -14.53
CA GLY A 79 35.04 12.09 -15.87
C GLY A 79 33.55 12.42 -15.84
N VAL A 80 33.07 13.14 -16.87
CA VAL A 80 31.64 13.24 -17.17
C VAL A 80 31.16 11.81 -17.50
N PHE A 81 30.59 11.14 -16.52
CA PHE A 81 30.05 9.81 -16.71
C PHE A 81 28.83 9.93 -17.62
N LYS A 82 29.01 9.57 -18.89
CA LYS A 82 27.88 9.44 -19.80
C LYS A 82 27.12 8.19 -19.38
N GLU A 83 25.88 8.37 -18.93
CA GLU A 83 24.99 7.25 -18.62
C GLU A 83 24.97 6.32 -19.84
N PRO A 84 25.25 5.02 -19.67
CA PRO A 84 25.28 4.09 -20.77
C PRO A 84 23.87 3.92 -21.37
N VAL A 85 23.82 3.42 -22.60
CA VAL A 85 22.55 3.16 -23.27
C VAL A 85 21.75 2.13 -22.47
N PHE A 86 20.54 2.53 -22.07
CA PHE A 86 19.57 1.70 -21.39
C PHE A 86 18.29 1.59 -22.20
N TYR A 87 17.46 0.62 -21.84
CA TYR A 87 16.06 0.59 -22.21
C TYR A 87 15.20 0.47 -20.96
N THR A 88 13.96 0.90 -21.06
CA THR A 88 13.01 0.84 -19.94
C THR A 88 12.12 -0.39 -20.10
N VAL A 89 11.93 -1.13 -19.02
CA VAL A 89 11.01 -2.26 -18.96
C VAL A 89 10.04 -2.06 -17.82
N THR A 90 8.75 -2.23 -18.07
CA THR A 90 7.72 -2.26 -17.04
C THR A 90 7.20 -3.68 -16.89
N GLN A 91 7.29 -4.22 -15.68
CA GLN A 91 6.77 -5.54 -15.31
C GLN A 91 5.54 -5.34 -14.43
N VAL A 92 4.49 -6.11 -14.67
CA VAL A 92 3.22 -5.97 -13.94
C VAL A 92 2.88 -7.26 -13.23
N TYR A 93 2.76 -7.18 -11.91
CA TYR A 93 2.23 -8.25 -11.08
C TYR A 93 0.73 -8.00 -10.83
N HIS A 94 -0.10 -8.95 -11.21
CA HIS A 94 -1.54 -8.91 -10.96
C HIS A 94 -1.87 -9.70 -9.70
N PHE A 95 -2.73 -9.17 -8.84
CA PHE A 95 -3.13 -9.83 -7.60
C PHE A 95 -4.61 -9.63 -7.29
N ASN A 96 -5.17 -10.62 -6.59
CA ASN A 96 -6.44 -10.58 -5.90
C ASN A 96 -6.47 -11.81 -4.96
N PRO A 97 -6.41 -11.67 -3.61
CA PRO A 97 -6.51 -10.46 -2.78
C PRO A 97 -5.17 -9.74 -2.50
N HIS A 98 -5.17 -8.66 -1.68
CA HIS A 98 -3.97 -7.95 -1.19
C HIS A 98 -3.72 -8.26 0.30
N PRO A 99 -2.52 -8.74 0.72
CA PRO A 99 -2.30 -9.23 2.09
C PRO A 99 -2.49 -8.18 3.20
N TYR A 100 -2.20 -6.92 2.90
CA TYR A 100 -2.24 -5.81 3.88
C TYR A 100 -3.38 -4.81 3.65
N PHE A 101 -4.25 -5.07 2.67
CA PHE A 101 -5.36 -4.18 2.32
C PHE A 101 -6.60 -4.96 1.93
N ASP A 102 -7.38 -5.30 2.95
CA ASP A 102 -8.62 -6.07 2.81
C ASP A 102 -9.77 -5.16 2.37
N THR A 103 -10.02 -5.16 1.06
CA THR A 103 -11.19 -4.51 0.46
C THR A 103 -11.67 -5.27 -0.77
N TYR A 104 -12.90 -4.98 -1.18
CA TYR A 104 -13.51 -5.58 -2.37
C TYR A 104 -13.09 -4.83 -3.63
N PHE A 105 -11.96 -5.22 -4.21
CA PHE A 105 -11.52 -4.79 -5.54
C PHE A 105 -11.57 -5.97 -6.52
N ASN A 106 -11.72 -5.67 -7.81
CA ASN A 106 -11.79 -6.71 -8.85
C ASN A 106 -10.40 -7.22 -9.22
N THR A 107 -9.48 -6.29 -9.49
CA THR A 107 -8.10 -6.59 -9.84
C THR A 107 -7.17 -5.58 -9.18
N GLY A 108 -6.11 -6.07 -8.57
CA GLY A 108 -4.98 -5.29 -8.10
C GLY A 108 -3.79 -5.46 -9.04
N LYS A 109 -3.01 -4.40 -9.19
CA LYS A 109 -1.81 -4.40 -10.04
C LYS A 109 -0.67 -3.72 -9.28
N LEU A 110 0.52 -4.25 -9.45
CA LEU A 110 1.77 -3.62 -9.06
C LEU A 110 2.66 -3.55 -10.29
N ALA A 111 2.87 -2.34 -10.79
CA ALA A 111 3.74 -2.09 -11.94
C ALA A 111 5.08 -1.57 -11.44
N ILE A 112 6.16 -2.21 -11.91
CA ILE A 112 7.53 -1.84 -11.57
C ILE A 112 8.25 -1.50 -12.87
N THR A 113 8.73 -0.27 -12.98
CA THR A 113 9.49 0.20 -14.13
C THR A 113 10.97 0.25 -13.77
N GLN A 114 11.80 -0.39 -14.58
CA GLN A 114 13.25 -0.45 -14.38
C GLN A 114 14.00 -0.01 -15.63
N LYS A 115 15.13 0.66 -15.42
CA LYS A 115 16.17 0.82 -16.43
C LYS A 115 17.01 -0.45 -16.48
N VAL A 116 17.09 -1.05 -17.66
CA VAL A 116 17.97 -2.18 -17.95
C VAL A 116 19.11 -1.69 -18.82
N TYR A 117 20.33 -1.82 -18.30
CA TYR A 117 21.54 -1.38 -18.98
C TYR A 117 22.11 -2.52 -19.83
N LYS A 118 22.59 -2.21 -21.04
CA LYS A 118 23.29 -3.21 -21.87
C LYS A 118 24.64 -3.64 -21.27
N ASN A 119 25.19 -2.85 -20.37
CA ASN A 119 26.44 -3.13 -19.68
C ASN A 119 26.13 -3.62 -18.26
N GLU A 120 26.51 -4.86 -17.96
CA GLU A 120 26.29 -5.54 -16.68
C GLU A 120 26.99 -4.86 -15.48
N GLN A 121 27.88 -3.90 -15.72
CA GLN A 121 28.52 -3.11 -14.67
C GLN A 121 27.58 -2.09 -14.01
N TRP A 122 26.44 -1.78 -14.64
CA TRP A 122 25.45 -0.86 -14.09
C TRP A 122 24.30 -1.66 -13.46
N PRO A 123 23.99 -1.44 -12.17
CA PRO A 123 22.88 -2.13 -11.54
C PRO A 123 21.56 -1.68 -12.19
N ASP A 124 20.67 -2.63 -12.46
CA ASP A 124 19.30 -2.32 -12.83
C ASP A 124 18.69 -1.40 -11.77
N ASN A 125 18.09 -0.31 -12.22
CA ASN A 125 17.57 0.72 -11.35
C ASN A 125 16.05 0.82 -11.49
N ILE A 126 15.34 0.66 -10.38
CA ILE A 126 13.89 0.84 -10.31
C ILE A 126 13.63 2.35 -10.36
N THR A 127 12.97 2.80 -11.43
CA THR A 127 12.66 4.21 -11.61
C THR A 127 11.26 4.58 -11.15
N GLU A 128 10.34 3.62 -11.11
CA GLU A 128 8.96 3.86 -10.73
C GLU A 128 8.28 2.59 -10.20
N MET A 129 7.42 2.76 -9.20
CA MET A 129 6.51 1.73 -8.71
C MET A 129 5.10 2.29 -8.56
N MET A 130 4.14 1.66 -9.21
CA MET A 130 2.73 2.07 -9.16
C MET A 130 1.86 0.92 -8.66
N LEU A 131 1.08 1.20 -7.62
CA LEU A 131 0.11 0.28 -7.05
C LEU A 131 -1.29 0.77 -7.38
N TRP A 132 -2.13 -0.11 -7.93
CA TRP A 132 -3.49 0.23 -8.34
C TRP A 132 -4.48 -0.86 -7.95
N PHE A 133 -5.69 -0.42 -7.62
CA PHE A 133 -6.85 -1.27 -7.36
C PHE A 133 -8.00 -0.83 -8.26
N GLU A 134 -8.58 -1.77 -8.99
CA GLU A 134 -9.67 -1.54 -9.94
C GLU A 134 -11.00 -2.03 -9.36
N PHE A 135 -12.05 -1.23 -9.52
CA PHE A 135 -13.38 -1.47 -8.96
C PHE A 135 -14.45 -1.26 -10.03
N ASP A 136 -15.46 -2.14 -10.05
CA ASP A 136 -16.67 -1.94 -10.84
C ASP A 136 -17.60 -0.90 -10.18
N LYS A 137 -17.67 -0.88 -8.84
CA LYS A 137 -18.63 -0.07 -8.10
C LYS A 137 -17.98 1.16 -7.48
N LYS A 138 -18.65 2.30 -7.65
CA LYS A 138 -18.22 3.59 -7.08
C LYS A 138 -18.13 3.53 -5.56
N GLU A 139 -19.09 2.88 -4.93
CA GLU A 139 -19.23 2.78 -3.48
C GLU A 139 -18.04 2.03 -2.87
N ASP A 140 -17.63 0.93 -3.50
CA ASP A 140 -16.50 0.11 -3.08
C ASP A 140 -15.18 0.88 -3.25
N ALA A 141 -15.00 1.55 -4.38
CA ALA A 141 -13.82 2.39 -4.62
C ALA A 141 -13.73 3.55 -3.60
N GLN A 142 -14.86 4.20 -3.29
CA GLN A 142 -14.91 5.27 -2.30
C GLN A 142 -14.69 4.76 -0.87
N LYS A 143 -15.22 3.59 -0.53
CA LYS A 143 -14.99 2.95 0.78
C LYS A 143 -13.51 2.63 0.95
N SER A 144 -12.90 2.04 -0.07
CA SER A 144 -11.47 1.70 -0.12
C SER A 144 -10.58 2.94 0.00
N PHE A 145 -10.90 4.00 -0.74
CA PHE A 145 -10.21 5.29 -0.63
C PHE A 145 -10.27 5.84 0.81
N ARG A 146 -11.47 5.87 1.42
CA ARG A 146 -11.63 6.34 2.80
C ARG A 146 -10.88 5.48 3.81
N GLN A 147 -10.84 4.16 3.60
CA GLN A 147 -10.09 3.24 4.45
C GLN A 147 -8.59 3.54 4.41
N LEU A 148 -7.99 3.67 3.21
CA LEU A 148 -6.58 4.04 3.09
C LEU A 148 -6.31 5.41 3.72
N VAL A 149 -7.11 6.42 3.39
CA VAL A 149 -6.99 7.76 3.97
C VAL A 149 -7.04 7.73 5.50
N ALA A 150 -7.97 6.98 6.09
CA ALA A 150 -8.08 6.85 7.54
C ALA A 150 -6.85 6.15 8.16
N LYS A 151 -6.30 5.13 7.48
CA LYS A 151 -5.06 4.47 7.91
C LYS A 151 -3.89 5.46 7.93
N PHE A 152 -3.69 6.23 6.85
CA PHE A 152 -2.59 7.19 6.77
C PHE A 152 -2.73 8.38 7.72
N LYS A 153 -3.95 8.89 7.94
CA LYS A 153 -4.21 9.94 8.95
C LYS A 153 -3.78 9.52 10.36
N GLY A 154 -3.81 8.21 10.66
CA GLY A 154 -3.41 7.67 11.97
C GLY A 154 -1.93 7.87 12.33
N PHE A 155 -1.08 8.26 11.38
CA PHE A 155 0.37 8.37 11.57
C PHE A 155 0.88 9.76 11.99
N ASN A 156 -0.01 10.72 12.32
CA ASN A 156 0.36 12.10 12.68
C ASN A 156 1.19 12.85 11.62
N VAL A 157 0.90 12.58 10.35
CA VAL A 157 1.57 13.16 9.19
C VAL A 157 0.79 14.37 8.65
N ARG A 158 1.44 15.24 7.87
CA ARG A 158 0.75 16.34 7.18
C ARG A 158 -0.18 15.79 6.12
N GLU A 159 -1.36 16.36 5.99
CA GLU A 159 -2.38 15.92 5.06
C GLU A 159 -2.83 17.05 4.12
N LYS A 160 -3.01 16.71 2.83
CA LYS A 160 -3.67 17.56 1.85
C LYS A 160 -4.67 16.75 1.04
N ILE A 161 -5.96 17.07 1.17
CA ILE A 161 -7.01 16.51 0.31
C ILE A 161 -7.36 17.52 -0.80
N THR A 162 -7.41 17.05 -2.04
CA THR A 162 -7.94 17.82 -3.17
C THR A 162 -8.97 17.01 -3.95
N SER A 163 -9.93 17.69 -4.59
CA SER A 163 -10.95 17.06 -5.42
C SER A 163 -11.21 17.93 -6.64
N ARG A 164 -10.97 17.41 -7.84
CA ARG A 164 -11.17 18.13 -9.11
C ARG A 164 -11.50 17.16 -10.23
N GLN A 165 -12.52 17.48 -11.05
CA GLN A 165 -12.85 16.75 -12.30
C GLN A 165 -12.94 15.21 -12.14
N GLY A 166 -13.64 14.72 -11.11
CA GLY A 166 -13.79 13.26 -10.91
C GLY A 166 -12.55 12.55 -10.35
N ILE A 167 -11.50 13.31 -10.00
CA ILE A 167 -10.31 12.84 -9.29
C ILE A 167 -10.36 13.34 -7.85
N LYS A 168 -10.19 12.44 -6.88
CA LYS A 168 -9.95 12.76 -5.47
C LYS A 168 -8.54 12.34 -5.09
N LYS A 169 -7.79 13.24 -4.47
CA LYS A 169 -6.42 12.98 -4.01
C LYS A 169 -6.30 13.24 -2.53
N ALA A 170 -5.60 12.38 -1.82
CA ALA A 170 -5.14 12.61 -0.46
C ALA A 170 -3.63 12.39 -0.42
N ALA A 171 -2.88 13.42 -0.09
CA ALA A 171 -1.43 13.37 0.04
C ALA A 171 -1.04 13.45 1.52
N PHE A 172 -0.07 12.60 1.89
CA PHE A 172 0.44 12.45 3.25
C PHE A 172 1.95 12.65 3.23
N THR A 173 2.48 13.44 4.17
CA THR A 173 3.91 13.71 4.26
C THR A 173 4.42 13.60 5.70
N ASP A 174 5.50 12.83 5.88
CA ASP A 174 6.22 12.74 7.15
C ASP A 174 7.54 13.50 7.08
N ASP A 175 7.52 14.76 7.53
CA ASP A 175 8.72 15.61 7.57
C ASP A 175 9.80 15.10 8.54
N LYS A 176 9.48 14.13 9.39
CA LYS A 176 10.42 13.55 10.38
C LYS A 176 11.04 12.25 9.91
N SER A 177 10.60 11.70 8.78
CA SER A 177 11.20 10.49 8.23
C SER A 177 12.45 10.82 7.40
N ASP A 178 13.52 10.06 7.63
CA ASP A 178 14.72 10.04 6.80
C ASP A 178 14.60 9.03 5.64
N SER A 179 13.45 8.38 5.48
CA SER A 179 13.20 7.42 4.41
C SER A 179 13.09 8.10 3.04
N TYR A 180 13.25 7.30 1.99
CA TYR A 180 13.00 7.69 0.61
C TYR A 180 11.51 8.00 0.35
N TYR A 181 10.59 7.59 1.24
CA TYR A 181 9.14 7.59 1.04
C TYR A 181 8.44 8.66 1.88
N LYS A 182 9.04 9.85 1.96
CA LYS A 182 8.52 10.96 2.78
C LYS A 182 7.11 11.40 2.39
N SER A 183 6.69 11.14 1.15
CA SER A 183 5.36 11.45 0.63
C SER A 183 4.66 10.22 0.04
N VAL A 184 3.38 10.08 0.38
CA VAL A 184 2.46 9.10 -0.20
C VAL A 184 1.23 9.83 -0.69
N GLN A 185 0.79 9.50 -1.91
CA GLN A 185 -0.43 10.03 -2.49
C GLN A 185 -1.40 8.89 -2.82
N ILE A 186 -2.64 9.05 -2.39
CA ILE A 186 -3.75 8.16 -2.72
C ILE A 186 -4.66 8.91 -3.68
N VAL A 187 -4.90 8.34 -4.86
CA VAL A 187 -5.69 8.96 -5.94
C VAL A 187 -6.86 8.05 -6.28
N LEU A 188 -8.09 8.53 -6.15
CA LEU A 188 -9.29 7.90 -6.68
C LEU A 188 -9.69 8.58 -7.98
N VAL A 189 -9.81 7.80 -9.06
CA VAL A 189 -10.14 8.26 -10.41
C VAL A 189 -11.37 7.52 -10.93
N THR A 190 -12.23 8.23 -11.65
CA THR A 190 -13.25 7.62 -12.52
C THR A 190 -12.61 7.30 -13.87
N ASP A 191 -12.63 6.04 -14.29
CA ASP A 191 -11.95 5.58 -15.50
C ASP A 191 -12.96 4.91 -16.45
N TYR A 192 -13.31 5.62 -17.53
CA TYR A 192 -14.26 5.11 -18.54
C TYR A 192 -13.65 4.00 -19.42
N ALA A 193 -12.32 3.88 -19.49
CA ALA A 193 -11.67 2.79 -20.21
C ALA A 193 -11.79 1.46 -19.46
N LEU A 194 -11.99 1.51 -18.13
CA LEU A 194 -12.35 0.37 -17.31
C LEU A 194 -13.87 0.11 -17.26
N GLY A 195 -14.64 0.97 -17.91
CA GLY A 195 -16.09 0.90 -17.89
C GLY A 195 -16.66 -0.26 -18.67
N LYS A 196 -17.92 -0.58 -18.40
CA LYS A 196 -18.71 -1.54 -19.17
C LYS A 196 -19.61 -0.78 -20.13
N SER A 197 -19.77 -1.29 -21.34
CA SER A 197 -20.80 -0.84 -22.26
C SER A 197 -21.82 -1.95 -22.48
N TYR A 198 -23.09 -1.58 -22.53
CA TYR A 198 -24.14 -2.52 -22.88
C TYR A 198 -25.17 -1.85 -23.77
N ILE A 199 -25.82 -2.69 -24.56
CA ILE A 199 -26.85 -2.29 -25.50
C ILE A 199 -28.19 -2.53 -24.84
N GLU A 200 -28.95 -1.46 -24.63
CA GLU A 200 -30.33 -1.49 -24.18
C GLU A 200 -31.24 -1.34 -25.41
N PRO A 201 -31.97 -2.40 -25.81
CA PRO A 201 -32.93 -2.30 -26.89
C PRO A 201 -34.16 -1.51 -26.43
N GLY A 202 -34.43 -0.38 -27.10
CA GLY A 202 -35.67 0.38 -26.95
C GLY A 202 -36.68 0.04 -28.04
N GLU A 203 -37.95 0.42 -27.82
CA GLU A 203 -39.05 0.16 -28.77
C GLU A 203 -38.84 0.79 -30.15
N THR A 204 -38.06 1.88 -30.24
CA THR A 204 -37.80 2.60 -31.49
C THR A 204 -36.31 2.80 -31.79
N GLU A 205 -35.44 2.73 -30.80
CA GLU A 205 -34.00 2.96 -30.96
C GLU A 205 -33.17 2.08 -30.01
N VAL A 206 -31.95 1.78 -30.45
CA VAL A 206 -30.96 1.06 -29.65
C VAL A 206 -30.12 2.07 -28.89
N LYS A 207 -30.07 1.95 -27.56
CA LYS A 207 -29.28 2.84 -26.70
C LYS A 207 -28.04 2.12 -26.18
N THR A 208 -26.87 2.70 -26.40
CA THR A 208 -25.64 2.26 -25.74
C THR A 208 -25.50 2.97 -24.40
N ILE A 209 -25.43 2.20 -23.31
CA ILE A 209 -25.15 2.72 -21.97
C ILE A 209 -23.69 2.44 -21.64
N PHE A 210 -23.02 3.44 -21.09
CA PHE A 210 -21.65 3.34 -20.59
C PHE A 210 -21.66 3.52 -19.07
N GLU A 211 -21.20 2.49 -18.36
CA GLU A 211 -20.92 2.55 -16.93
C GLU A 211 -19.42 2.72 -16.73
N PRO A 212 -18.95 3.74 -16.00
CA PRO A 212 -17.52 3.91 -15.74
C PRO A 212 -17.00 2.87 -14.75
N GLY A 213 -15.73 2.50 -14.89
CA GLY A 213 -14.97 1.83 -13.84
C GLY A 213 -14.33 2.84 -12.89
N TYR A 214 -13.75 2.36 -11.81
CA TYR A 214 -13.06 3.18 -10.82
C TYR A 214 -11.69 2.61 -10.50
N LYS A 215 -10.72 3.50 -10.27
CA LYS A 215 -9.33 3.13 -9.99
C LYS A 215 -8.81 3.88 -8.78
N LEU A 216 -8.21 3.16 -7.85
CA LEU A 216 -7.47 3.72 -6.72
C LEU A 216 -5.98 3.50 -7.00
N ILE A 217 -5.20 4.57 -6.96
CA ILE A 217 -3.75 4.55 -7.21
C ILE A 217 -3.05 4.98 -5.92
N VAL A 218 -2.00 4.27 -5.56
CA VAL A 218 -1.07 4.66 -4.51
C VAL A 218 0.26 5.01 -5.19
N GLU A 219 0.75 6.21 -4.90
CA GLU A 219 1.98 6.76 -5.46
C GLU A 219 2.91 7.14 -4.29
N ILE A 220 4.21 6.93 -4.47
CA ILE A 220 5.26 7.23 -3.50
C ILE A 220 6.27 8.19 -4.13
N GLY A 221 6.82 9.12 -3.33
CA GLY A 221 7.98 9.91 -3.74
C GLY A 221 7.72 11.04 -4.73
N ASN A 222 6.47 11.42 -4.97
CA ASN A 222 6.17 12.65 -5.72
C ASN A 222 6.41 13.85 -4.81
N ASP A 223 7.40 14.68 -5.15
CA ASP A 223 7.57 16.01 -4.58
C ASP A 223 6.23 16.76 -4.64
N LEU A 224 5.70 17.18 -3.49
CA LEU A 224 4.43 17.89 -3.39
C LEU A 224 4.56 19.39 -3.70
N TYR A 225 5.48 19.75 -4.60
CA TYR A 225 5.77 21.12 -5.01
C TYR A 225 5.90 21.25 -6.52
#